data_AF-A0A2U3NG79-F1
#
_entry.id   AF-A0A2U3NG79-F1
#
_cell.length_a   1.000
_cell.length_b   1.000
_cell.length_c   1.000
_cell.angle_alpha   90.00
_cell.angle_beta   90.00
_cell.angle_gamma   90.00
#
_symmetry.space_group_name_H-M   'P 1'
#
loop_
_entity.id
_entity.type
_entity.pdbx_description
1 polymer ?
#
loop_
_entity_poly.entity_id
_entity_poly.type
_entity_poly.pdbx_seq_one_letter_code
_entity_poly.pdbx_strand_id
1 'polypeptide(L)'
;MSAPAHTEHPAVVKKLSALDRMLPLWIGLAMIAGLLLGRVIPGLGDALSAVEVDGISLPIAIGLLVMMYPVLAKVRYDRLDTVTGDRKLMAASLVLNWVIGPALMFALAWLLLPDLPAYRTGLIIVGLARCIAMVIIWNDLACGDREAAAVLVALNSLFQVVMFAVLGWFYLSVLPGWLGLERTTINTSVWQIAKSVLIFLGIPLLAGFLTRRWGERAKGRQWYESRFLPKIGPWALYGLLFTIVILFALQGDQIISRPLDVARIALPLLAYFAIMWGGGYVLGAVLGLGYERTTTLAFTAAGNNFELAIAVAIATYGAASGQALAGVVGPLIEVPVLVALVYVSLALRRRFVQPTQPDSSPAESATYVQHQILTPHRSASISEWLTPMASRPSVLFVCVHNAGRSQMAAGFLAHLAGDRIEVRSAGSAPADTINSAAVEAMAEIGIDISDQSPKILTADAVESSDVVITMGCGDACPVFPGVSYRDWALPDPAGKGIEAVRPIRDDIKARVQDLIGELVPASPPQGSHP
;
A
#
# COMPACT_ATOMS: atom_id res chain seq x y z
N MET A 1 -1.66 5.93 43.26
CA MET A 1 -1.99 6.54 41.95
C MET A 1 -0.72 6.57 41.14
N SER A 2 -0.53 5.56 40.29
CA SER A 2 0.66 5.43 39.43
C SER A 2 0.17 5.51 37.99
N ALA A 3 0.68 6.49 37.24
CA ALA A 3 0.33 6.71 35.84
C ALA A 3 0.65 5.47 34.98
N PRO A 4 -0.19 5.10 33.99
CA PRO A 4 0.15 4.04 33.07
C PRO A 4 1.28 4.52 32.14
N ALA A 5 2.34 3.72 32.05
CA ALA A 5 3.48 3.97 31.18
C ALA A 5 3.04 4.00 29.71
N HIS A 6 3.39 5.07 29.01
CA HIS A 6 3.25 5.17 27.56
C HIS A 6 4.20 4.16 26.90
N THR A 7 3.66 3.07 26.35
CA THR A 7 4.37 2.25 25.35
C THR A 7 4.43 3.04 24.05
N GLU A 8 5.53 3.75 23.83
CA GLU A 8 5.91 4.26 22.51
C GLU A 8 6.02 3.08 21.55
N HIS A 9 5.36 3.15 20.38
CA HIS A 9 5.46 2.14 19.32
C HIS A 9 6.69 2.41 18.44
N PRO A 10 7.81 1.66 18.55
CA PRO A 10 9.00 1.89 17.76
C PRO A 10 9.15 0.75 16.73
N ALA A 11 8.19 0.58 15.81
CA ALA A 11 8.22 -0.59 14.91
C ALA A 11 7.78 -0.38 13.45
N VAL A 12 7.29 0.78 13.04
CA VAL A 12 6.93 1.02 11.61
C VAL A 12 8.11 1.64 10.84
N VAL A 13 8.90 2.49 11.50
CA VAL A 13 10.02 3.23 10.90
C VAL A 13 11.22 2.32 10.53
N LYS A 14 11.26 1.09 11.04
CA LYS A 14 12.39 0.14 10.88
C LYS A 14 12.34 -0.73 9.61
N LYS A 15 11.26 -0.65 8.80
CA LYS A 15 11.06 -1.49 7.60
C LYS A 15 11.27 -0.77 6.25
N LEU A 16 11.52 0.54 6.24
CA LEU A 16 11.91 1.26 5.03
C LEU A 16 13.43 1.20 4.87
N SER A 17 13.93 0.99 3.65
CA SER A 17 15.35 1.17 3.34
C SER A 17 15.79 2.55 3.85
N ALA A 18 17.01 2.69 4.38
CA ALA A 18 17.50 3.98 4.87
C ALA A 18 17.38 5.10 3.81
N LEU A 19 17.46 4.73 2.52
CA LEU A 19 17.22 5.62 1.38
C LEU A 19 15.77 6.12 1.30
N ASP A 20 14.78 5.24 1.45
CA ASP A 20 13.36 5.61 1.38
C ASP A 20 12.95 6.43 2.60
N ARG A 21 13.52 6.13 3.77
CA ARG A 21 13.29 6.91 5.00
C ARG A 21 13.83 8.33 4.91
N MET A 22 14.99 8.50 4.26
CA MET A 22 15.64 9.80 4.09
C MET A 22 15.23 10.48 2.78
N LEU A 23 14.23 9.95 2.07
CA LEU A 23 13.77 10.48 0.79
C LEU A 23 13.45 11.97 0.80
N PRO A 24 12.70 12.52 1.80
CA PRO A 24 12.46 13.96 1.87
C PRO A 24 13.74 14.78 1.98
N LEU A 25 14.74 14.28 2.72
CA LEU A 25 16.03 14.94 2.86
C LEU A 25 16.81 14.90 1.54
N TRP A 26 16.84 13.76 0.85
CA TRP A 26 17.51 13.64 -0.45
C TRP A 26 16.89 14.55 -1.50
N ILE A 27 15.56 14.66 -1.53
CA ILE A 27 14.85 15.61 -2.39
C ILE A 27 15.28 17.05 -2.07
N GLY A 28 15.28 17.44 -0.78
CA GLY A 28 15.74 18.77 -0.37
C GLY A 28 17.19 19.05 -0.76
N LEU A 29 18.09 18.08 -0.58
CA LEU A 29 19.49 18.18 -0.98
C LEU A 29 19.64 18.30 -2.50
N ALA A 30 18.86 17.55 -3.29
CA ALA A 30 18.83 17.63 -4.74
C ALA A 30 18.34 18.99 -5.23
N MET A 31 17.31 19.57 -4.59
CA MET A 31 16.82 20.92 -4.90
C MET A 31 17.91 21.97 -4.63
N ILE A 32 18.54 21.93 -3.46
CA ILE A 32 19.65 22.84 -3.10
C ILE A 32 20.81 22.68 -4.08
N ALA A 33 21.20 21.44 -4.39
CA ALA A 33 22.25 21.16 -5.35
C ALA A 33 21.91 21.72 -6.73
N GLY A 34 20.68 21.53 -7.22
CA GLY A 34 20.21 22.10 -8.49
C GLY A 34 20.29 23.63 -8.51
N LEU A 35 19.76 24.30 -7.48
CA LEU A 35 19.81 25.76 -7.36
C LEU A 35 21.26 26.29 -7.33
N LEU A 36 22.14 25.63 -6.58
CA LEU A 36 23.55 26.00 -6.52
C LEU A 36 24.24 25.78 -7.87
N LEU A 37 23.97 24.65 -8.53
CA LEU A 37 24.57 24.30 -9.81
C LEU A 37 24.17 25.29 -10.91
N GLY A 38 22.89 25.63 -10.99
CA GLY A 38 22.37 26.64 -11.92
C GLY A 38 22.98 28.03 -11.69
N ARG A 39 23.33 28.37 -10.45
CA ARG A 39 23.94 29.65 -10.09
C ARG A 39 25.45 29.69 -10.31
N VAL A 40 26.15 28.60 -10.02
CA VAL A 40 27.63 28.54 -10.03
C VAL A 40 28.18 28.30 -11.44
N ILE A 41 27.45 27.58 -12.30
CA ILE A 41 27.88 27.26 -13.66
C ILE A 41 27.10 28.12 -14.67
N PRO A 42 27.63 29.29 -15.07
CA PRO A 42 26.99 30.11 -16.10
C PRO A 42 26.90 29.36 -17.44
N GLY A 43 25.75 29.45 -18.11
CA GLY A 43 25.51 28.76 -19.39
C GLY A 43 25.14 27.27 -19.27
N LEU A 44 25.02 26.72 -18.05
CA LEU A 44 24.56 25.35 -17.86
C LEU A 44 23.14 25.15 -18.40
N GLY A 45 22.24 26.11 -18.16
CA GLY A 45 20.87 26.05 -18.67
C GLY A 45 20.82 26.05 -20.19
N ASP A 46 21.64 26.88 -20.84
CA ASP A 46 21.75 26.94 -22.30
C ASP A 46 22.30 25.63 -22.87
N ALA A 47 23.32 25.04 -22.23
CA ALA A 47 23.88 23.75 -22.64
C ALA A 47 22.88 22.60 -22.50
N LEU A 48 22.09 22.58 -21.41
CA LEU A 48 21.04 21.57 -21.18
C LEU A 48 19.85 21.73 -22.13
N SER A 49 19.54 22.96 -22.52
CA SER A 49 18.47 23.29 -23.49
C SER A 49 18.94 23.11 -24.94
N ALA A 50 20.25 23.12 -25.20
CA ALA A 50 20.80 22.82 -26.52
C ALA A 50 20.66 21.32 -26.88
N VAL A 51 20.60 20.44 -25.88
CA VAL A 51 20.39 18.99 -26.06
C VAL A 51 18.90 18.67 -25.95
N GLU A 52 18.14 19.06 -26.97
CA GLU A 52 16.70 18.86 -27.06
C GLU A 52 16.30 18.03 -28.28
N VAL A 53 15.26 17.21 -28.12
CA VAL A 53 14.59 16.51 -29.22
C VAL A 53 13.11 16.88 -29.18
N ASP A 54 12.60 17.48 -30.25
CA ASP A 54 11.19 17.92 -30.35
C ASP A 54 10.79 18.90 -29.23
N GLY A 55 11.72 19.77 -28.81
CA GLY A 55 11.51 20.75 -27.70
C GLY A 55 11.57 20.15 -26.29
N ILE A 56 12.01 18.90 -26.17
CA ILE A 56 12.13 18.18 -24.91
C ILE A 56 13.60 18.02 -24.56
N SER A 57 14.03 18.53 -23.40
CA SER A 57 15.40 18.33 -22.90
C SER A 57 15.68 16.85 -22.69
N LEU A 58 16.63 16.31 -23.45
CA LEU A 58 16.94 14.89 -23.47
C LEU A 58 17.43 14.38 -22.11
N PRO A 59 18.30 15.11 -21.35
CA PRO A 59 18.66 14.72 -20.00
C PRO A 59 17.44 14.55 -19.09
N ILE A 60 16.52 15.52 -19.09
CA ILE A 60 15.30 15.46 -18.28
C ILE A 60 14.45 14.27 -18.70
N ALA A 61 14.27 14.07 -20.01
CA ALA A 61 13.48 12.97 -20.53
C ALA A 61 14.04 11.60 -20.11
N ILE A 62 15.37 11.42 -20.17
CA ILE A 62 16.04 10.20 -19.72
C ILE A 62 15.81 10.00 -18.21
N GLY A 63 16.02 11.05 -17.41
CA GLY A 63 15.78 11.00 -15.96
C GLY A 63 14.36 10.54 -15.62
N LEU A 64 13.37 11.10 -16.33
CA LEU A 64 11.96 10.77 -16.18
C LEU A 64 11.64 9.32 -16.59
N LEU A 65 12.18 8.85 -17.72
CA LEU A 65 11.97 7.47 -18.18
C LEU A 65 12.62 6.45 -17.25
N VAL A 66 13.87 6.72 -16.81
CA VAL A 66 14.61 5.87 -15.87
C VAL A 66 13.89 5.77 -14.55
N MET A 67 13.26 6.84 -14.06
CA MET A 67 12.54 6.76 -12.80
C MET A 67 11.18 6.06 -12.89
N MET A 68 10.46 6.22 -14.00
CA MET A 68 9.10 5.67 -14.14
C MET A 68 9.09 4.17 -14.42
N TYR A 69 10.08 3.66 -15.16
CA TYR A 69 10.13 2.25 -15.52
C TYR A 69 10.13 1.29 -14.30
N PRO A 70 10.99 1.45 -13.28
CA PRO A 70 11.01 0.52 -12.15
C PRO A 70 9.74 0.56 -11.29
N VAL A 71 9.08 1.72 -11.20
CA VAL A 71 7.78 1.84 -10.51
C VAL A 71 6.74 0.99 -11.22
N LEU A 72 6.64 1.09 -12.54
CA LEU A 72 5.63 0.39 -13.33
C LEU A 72 5.92 -1.10 -13.49
N ALA A 73 7.19 -1.51 -13.40
CA ALA A 73 7.58 -2.91 -13.32
C ALA A 73 7.09 -3.59 -12.02
N LYS A 74 6.91 -2.84 -10.92
CA LYS A 74 6.39 -3.38 -9.65
C LYS A 74 4.89 -3.65 -9.66
N VAL A 75 4.14 -3.07 -10.60
CA VAL A 75 2.67 -3.19 -10.67
C VAL A 75 2.26 -4.66 -10.84
N ARG A 76 1.31 -5.10 -10.01
CA ARG A 76 0.75 -6.47 -10.01
C ARG A 76 -0.56 -6.49 -10.78
N TYR A 77 -0.49 -6.79 -12.08
CA TYR A 77 -1.66 -6.81 -12.96
C TYR A 77 -2.59 -8.00 -12.68
N ASP A 78 -2.06 -9.05 -12.04
CA ASP A 78 -2.75 -10.27 -11.59
C ASP A 78 -3.64 -10.07 -10.35
N ARG A 79 -3.47 -8.96 -9.61
CA ARG A 79 -4.18 -8.68 -8.35
C ARG A 79 -5.33 -7.68 -8.51
N LEU A 80 -5.65 -7.28 -9.74
CA LEU A 80 -6.82 -6.42 -10.00
C LEU A 80 -8.13 -7.15 -9.66
N ASP A 81 -8.17 -8.47 -9.82
CA ASP A 81 -9.39 -9.26 -9.61
C ASP A 81 -9.72 -9.50 -8.11
N THR A 82 -8.72 -9.47 -7.22
CA THR A 82 -8.93 -9.78 -5.79
C THR A 82 -9.48 -8.60 -4.97
N VAL A 83 -9.31 -7.34 -5.43
CA VAL A 83 -9.75 -6.13 -4.71
C VAL A 83 -10.88 -5.38 -5.44
N THR A 84 -11.21 -5.76 -6.67
CA THR A 84 -12.43 -5.28 -7.36
C THR A 84 -13.73 -5.70 -6.66
N GLY A 85 -13.66 -6.59 -5.66
CA GLY A 85 -14.77 -6.93 -4.78
C GLY A 85 -15.26 -5.79 -3.88
N ASP A 86 -14.38 -4.87 -3.45
CA ASP A 86 -14.76 -3.71 -2.61
C ASP A 86 -15.24 -2.53 -3.48
N ARG A 87 -16.47 -2.67 -3.99
CA ARG A 87 -17.09 -1.68 -4.90
C ARG A 87 -17.17 -0.29 -4.28
N LYS A 88 -17.31 -0.18 -2.94
CA LYS A 88 -17.39 1.12 -2.26
C LYS A 88 -16.06 1.86 -2.34
N LEU A 89 -14.97 1.18 -1.98
CA LEU A 89 -13.63 1.76 -2.06
C LEU A 89 -13.27 2.13 -3.51
N MET A 90 -13.53 1.24 -4.46
CA MET A 90 -13.22 1.46 -5.87
C MET A 90 -13.99 2.65 -6.44
N ALA A 91 -15.32 2.70 -6.24
CA ALA A 91 -16.15 3.80 -6.73
C ALA A 91 -15.77 5.13 -6.08
N ALA A 92 -15.56 5.15 -4.76
CA ALA A 92 -15.12 6.36 -4.05
C ALA A 92 -13.77 6.86 -4.58
N SER A 93 -12.81 5.96 -4.78
CA SER A 93 -11.51 6.32 -5.32
C SER A 93 -11.62 6.85 -6.75
N LEU A 94 -12.36 6.20 -7.64
CA LEU A 94 -12.53 6.66 -9.02
C LEU A 94 -13.17 8.05 -9.09
N VAL A 95 -14.23 8.29 -8.32
CA VAL A 95 -14.90 9.59 -8.26
C VAL A 95 -13.96 10.67 -7.71
N LEU A 96 -13.27 10.40 -6.61
CA LEU A 96 -12.32 11.36 -6.04
C LEU A 96 -11.17 11.67 -6.99
N ASN A 97 -10.56 10.66 -7.60
CA ASN A 97 -9.37 10.82 -8.43
C ASN A 97 -9.67 11.42 -9.80
N TRP A 98 -10.78 11.03 -10.44
CA TRP A 98 -11.01 11.33 -11.87
C TRP A 98 -12.13 12.35 -12.10
N VAL A 99 -12.92 12.67 -11.08
CA VAL A 99 -13.98 13.68 -11.17
C VAL A 99 -13.66 14.85 -10.24
N ILE A 100 -13.61 14.59 -8.92
CA ILE A 100 -13.48 15.65 -7.91
C ILE A 100 -12.09 16.29 -7.95
N GLY A 101 -11.02 15.51 -8.02
CA GLY A 101 -9.65 16.02 -8.03
C GLY A 101 -9.39 17.00 -9.18
N PRO A 102 -9.60 16.61 -10.45
CA PRO A 102 -9.46 17.52 -11.59
C PRO A 102 -10.32 18.78 -11.48
N ALA A 103 -11.59 18.63 -11.08
CA ALA A 103 -12.50 19.76 -10.94
C ALA A 103 -12.07 20.73 -9.84
N LEU A 104 -11.64 20.20 -8.69
CA LEU A 104 -11.16 20.99 -7.56
C LEU A 104 -9.89 21.75 -7.92
N MET A 105 -8.91 21.09 -8.55
CA MET A 105 -7.68 21.76 -8.94
C MET A 105 -7.95 22.87 -9.97
N PHE A 106 -8.82 22.61 -10.95
CA PHE A 106 -9.26 23.61 -11.91
C PHE A 106 -9.89 24.83 -11.21
N ALA A 107 -10.84 24.58 -10.29
CA ALA A 107 -11.49 25.65 -9.54
C ALA A 107 -10.48 26.47 -8.72
N LEU A 108 -9.60 25.80 -7.96
CA LEU A 108 -8.58 26.48 -7.15
C LEU A 108 -7.61 27.29 -8.01
N ALA A 109 -7.19 26.76 -9.16
CA ALA A 109 -6.28 27.45 -10.07
C ALA A 109 -6.93 28.73 -10.65
N TRP A 110 -8.20 28.69 -11.03
CA TRP A 110 -8.92 29.88 -11.51
C TRP A 110 -9.24 30.89 -10.41
N LEU A 111 -9.55 30.43 -9.20
CA LEU A 111 -9.87 31.31 -8.07
C LEU A 111 -8.64 32.03 -7.51
N LEU A 112 -7.50 31.35 -7.43
CA LEU A 112 -6.31 31.84 -6.72
C LEU A 112 -5.22 32.40 -7.65
N LEU A 113 -5.27 32.08 -8.96
CA LEU A 113 -4.33 32.57 -9.96
C LEU A 113 -5.02 33.19 -11.21
N PRO A 114 -5.98 34.14 -11.06
CA PRO A 114 -6.72 34.72 -12.19
C PRO A 114 -5.86 35.57 -13.15
N ASP A 115 -4.74 36.09 -12.69
CA ASP A 115 -3.79 36.95 -13.43
C ASP A 115 -2.55 36.19 -13.95
N LEU A 116 -2.37 34.92 -13.58
CA LEU A 116 -1.19 34.11 -13.91
C LEU A 116 -1.57 32.86 -14.73
N PRO A 117 -1.90 33.00 -16.04
CA PRO A 117 -2.45 31.92 -16.86
C PRO A 117 -1.48 30.75 -17.09
N ALA A 118 -0.17 31.01 -17.16
CA ALA A 118 0.85 29.98 -17.30
C ALA A 118 0.89 29.05 -16.06
N TYR A 119 0.93 29.63 -14.85
CA TYR A 119 0.94 28.86 -13.61
C TYR A 119 -0.39 28.14 -13.37
N ARG A 120 -1.51 28.79 -13.71
CA ARG A 120 -2.84 28.17 -13.69
C ARG A 120 -2.89 26.92 -14.55
N THR A 121 -2.41 27.01 -15.79
CA THR A 121 -2.35 25.87 -16.72
C THR A 121 -1.47 24.75 -16.15
N GLY A 122 -0.30 25.09 -15.59
CA GLY A 122 0.58 24.12 -14.94
C GLY A 122 -0.09 23.40 -13.76
N LEU A 123 -0.80 24.13 -12.90
CA LEU A 123 -1.56 23.52 -11.79
C LEU A 123 -2.69 22.61 -12.26
N ILE A 124 -3.41 22.99 -13.33
CA ILE A 124 -4.42 22.12 -13.91
C ILE A 124 -3.78 20.81 -14.38
N ILE A 125 -2.67 20.88 -15.12
CA ILE A 125 -1.90 19.70 -15.58
C ILE A 125 -1.46 18.83 -14.38
N VAL A 126 -0.99 19.45 -13.29
CA VAL A 126 -0.68 18.75 -12.03
C VAL A 126 -1.89 18.03 -11.47
N GLY A 127 -3.05 18.69 -11.40
CA GLY A 127 -4.28 18.10 -10.87
C GLY A 127 -4.79 16.89 -11.65
N LEU A 128 -4.49 16.84 -12.96
CA LEU A 128 -4.79 15.71 -13.83
C LEU A 128 -3.85 14.51 -13.61
N ALA A 129 -2.63 14.77 -13.13
CA ALA A 129 -1.66 13.73 -12.83
C ALA A 129 -1.96 13.12 -11.45
N ARG A 130 -2.42 11.87 -11.43
CA ARG A 130 -2.73 11.07 -10.24
C ARG A 130 -1.52 10.29 -9.76
N CYS A 131 -1.34 10.23 -8.44
CA CYS A 131 -0.20 9.53 -7.86
C CYS A 131 -0.21 8.03 -8.15
N ILE A 132 0.98 7.49 -8.44
CA ILE A 132 1.21 6.06 -8.72
C ILE A 132 2.26 5.40 -7.83
N ALA A 133 3.12 6.17 -7.14
CA ALA A 133 4.26 5.59 -6.41
C ALA A 133 4.33 6.11 -4.97
N MET A 134 4.52 7.43 -4.84
CA MET A 134 4.76 8.09 -3.56
C MET A 134 3.65 7.83 -2.54
N VAL A 135 2.42 7.64 -3.00
CA VAL A 135 1.26 7.28 -2.17
C VAL A 135 1.48 6.03 -1.33
N ILE A 136 2.25 5.04 -1.81
CA ILE A 136 2.54 3.81 -1.05
C ILE A 136 3.34 4.14 0.20
N ILE A 137 4.30 5.07 0.10
CA ILE A 137 5.13 5.49 1.23
C ILE A 137 4.27 6.18 2.29
N TRP A 138 3.42 7.12 1.89
CA TRP A 138 2.52 7.82 2.82
C TRP A 138 1.51 6.88 3.46
N ASN A 139 0.93 5.98 2.67
CA ASN A 139 0.04 4.93 3.15
C ASN A 139 0.73 4.04 4.19
N ASP A 140 1.95 3.58 3.91
CA ASP A 140 2.71 2.74 4.82
C ASP A 140 3.06 3.45 6.13
N LEU A 141 3.51 4.71 6.04
CA LEU A 141 3.82 5.51 7.22
C LEU A 141 2.57 5.81 8.07
N ALA A 142 1.41 5.94 7.43
CA ALA A 142 0.13 6.14 8.11
C ALA A 142 -0.55 4.83 8.54
N CYS A 143 0.08 3.66 8.34
CA CYS A 143 -0.50 2.34 8.61
C CYS A 143 -1.83 2.09 7.87
N GLY A 144 -1.91 2.46 6.59
CA GLY A 144 -3.04 2.15 5.71
C GLY A 144 -2.97 0.75 5.08
N ASP A 145 -4.03 0.36 4.39
CA ASP A 145 -4.15 -0.95 3.73
C ASP A 145 -3.23 -1.01 2.49
N ARG A 146 -2.21 -1.88 2.56
CA ARG A 146 -1.19 -2.02 1.52
C ARG A 146 -1.70 -2.63 0.23
N GLU A 147 -2.64 -3.58 0.33
CA GLU A 147 -3.16 -4.27 -0.83
C GLU A 147 -4.11 -3.37 -1.60
N ALA A 148 -5.00 -2.68 -0.87
CA ALA A 148 -5.84 -1.62 -1.42
C ALA A 148 -5.00 -0.53 -2.08
N ALA A 149 -3.92 -0.06 -1.44
CA ALA A 149 -3.06 0.98 -2.00
C ALA A 149 -2.42 0.51 -3.32
N ALA A 150 -1.90 -0.72 -3.37
CA ALA A 150 -1.30 -1.28 -4.57
C ALA A 150 -2.31 -1.40 -5.73
N VAL A 151 -3.56 -1.77 -5.44
CA VAL A 151 -4.60 -1.87 -6.48
C VAL A 151 -5.04 -0.50 -6.95
N LEU A 152 -5.27 0.45 -6.04
CA LEU A 152 -5.63 1.82 -6.42
C LEU A 152 -4.54 2.48 -7.26
N VAL A 153 -3.27 2.24 -6.94
CA VAL A 153 -2.11 2.66 -7.74
C VAL A 153 -2.13 2.05 -9.15
N ALA A 154 -2.39 0.76 -9.25
CA ALA A 154 -2.45 0.08 -10.54
C ALA A 154 -3.58 0.62 -11.41
N LEU A 155 -4.77 0.80 -10.82
CA LEU A 155 -5.94 1.38 -11.48
C LEU A 155 -5.68 2.82 -11.93
N ASN A 156 -5.11 3.66 -11.05
CA ASN A 156 -4.74 5.03 -11.38
C ASN A 156 -3.75 5.07 -12.54
N SER A 157 -2.73 4.19 -12.54
CA SER A 157 -1.74 4.14 -13.62
C SER A 157 -2.39 3.83 -14.98
N LEU A 158 -3.30 2.86 -15.02
CA LEU A 158 -4.01 2.48 -16.25
C LEU A 158 -4.97 3.58 -16.72
N PHE A 159 -5.81 4.09 -15.81
CA PHE A 159 -6.75 5.16 -16.13
C PHE A 159 -6.01 6.42 -16.60
N GLN A 160 -4.87 6.74 -16.00
CA GLN A 160 -4.11 7.94 -16.33
C GLN A 160 -3.61 7.98 -17.77
N VAL A 161 -3.18 6.84 -18.34
CA VAL A 161 -2.75 6.81 -19.74
C VAL A 161 -3.83 7.32 -20.69
N VAL A 162 -5.09 7.01 -20.40
CA VAL A 162 -6.23 7.38 -21.25
C VAL A 162 -6.82 8.73 -20.81
N MET A 163 -7.19 8.82 -19.54
CA MET A 163 -7.95 9.93 -18.99
C MET A 163 -7.15 11.21 -18.88
N PHE A 164 -5.81 11.16 -18.77
CA PHE A 164 -5.01 12.38 -18.70
C PHE A 164 -5.19 13.23 -19.96
N ALA A 165 -5.10 12.62 -21.15
CA ALA A 165 -5.27 13.32 -22.41
C ALA A 165 -6.71 13.84 -22.59
N VAL A 166 -7.70 13.00 -22.26
CA VAL A 166 -9.13 13.34 -22.34
C VAL A 166 -9.49 14.51 -21.41
N LEU A 167 -9.08 14.42 -20.14
CA LEU A 167 -9.33 15.47 -19.16
C LEU A 167 -8.49 16.71 -19.43
N GLY A 168 -7.27 16.56 -19.97
CA GLY A 168 -6.43 17.68 -20.43
C GLY A 168 -7.13 18.50 -21.50
N TRP A 169 -7.65 17.84 -22.54
CA TRP A 169 -8.49 18.48 -23.56
C TRP A 169 -9.72 19.17 -22.95
N PHE A 170 -10.42 18.48 -22.05
CA PHE A 170 -11.63 19.01 -21.44
C PHE A 170 -11.36 20.25 -20.58
N TYR A 171 -10.44 20.17 -19.62
CA TYR A 171 -10.19 21.24 -18.65
C TYR A 171 -9.36 22.41 -19.22
N LEU A 172 -8.56 22.20 -20.26
CA LEU A 172 -7.76 23.27 -20.87
C LEU A 172 -8.44 23.95 -22.06
N SER A 173 -9.33 23.24 -22.78
CA SER A 173 -9.92 23.77 -24.01
C SER A 173 -11.45 23.90 -23.95
N VAL A 174 -12.15 22.83 -23.55
CA VAL A 174 -13.62 22.77 -23.63
C VAL A 174 -14.28 23.56 -22.50
N LEU A 175 -13.97 23.22 -21.25
CA LEU A 175 -14.60 23.80 -20.07
C LEU A 175 -14.37 25.32 -19.97
N PRO A 176 -13.14 25.87 -20.17
CA PRO A 176 -12.95 27.31 -20.21
C PRO A 176 -13.79 27.99 -21.29
N GLY A 177 -13.94 27.36 -22.46
CA GLY A 177 -14.77 27.86 -23.56
C GLY A 177 -16.25 27.93 -23.19
N TRP A 178 -16.78 26.93 -22.47
CA TRP A 178 -18.16 26.94 -21.97
C TRP A 178 -18.39 27.99 -20.88
N LEU A 179 -17.37 28.28 -20.07
CA LEU A 179 -17.45 29.25 -18.99
C LEU A 179 -17.14 30.70 -19.45
N GLY A 180 -16.87 30.91 -20.74
CA GLY A 180 -16.51 32.24 -21.29
C GLY A 180 -15.16 32.76 -20.80
N LEU A 181 -14.29 31.85 -20.34
CA LEU A 181 -12.97 32.17 -19.81
C LEU A 181 -11.92 32.26 -20.92
N GLU A 182 -10.84 33.01 -20.68
CA GLU A 182 -9.72 33.08 -21.61
C GLU A 182 -9.15 31.68 -21.88
N ARG A 183 -9.15 31.29 -23.16
CA ARG A 183 -8.50 30.08 -23.64
C ARG A 183 -7.09 30.44 -24.05
N THR A 184 -6.10 29.81 -23.42
CA THR A 184 -4.77 29.76 -24.01
C THR A 184 -4.91 29.13 -25.40
N THR A 185 -4.28 29.73 -26.42
CA THR A 185 -4.40 29.35 -27.84
C THR A 185 -3.83 27.94 -28.06
N ILE A 186 -4.63 26.92 -27.76
CA ILE A 186 -4.31 25.48 -27.69
C ILE A 186 -4.81 24.77 -28.97
N ASN A 187 -4.62 25.32 -30.17
CA ASN A 187 -5.00 24.57 -31.37
C ASN A 187 -4.04 23.41 -31.69
N THR A 188 -2.86 23.34 -31.04
CA THR A 188 -1.87 22.27 -31.23
C THR A 188 -1.55 21.44 -29.97
N SER A 189 -1.91 21.91 -28.76
CA SER A 189 -1.33 21.33 -27.53
C SER A 189 -1.97 20.03 -27.04
N VAL A 190 -3.22 19.73 -27.40
CA VAL A 190 -3.90 18.52 -26.90
C VAL A 190 -3.28 17.24 -27.47
N TRP A 191 -2.99 17.24 -28.77
CA TRP A 191 -2.27 16.13 -29.40
C TRP A 191 -0.84 16.00 -28.86
N GLN A 192 -0.19 17.13 -28.58
CA GLN A 192 1.14 17.16 -27.97
C GLN A 192 1.11 16.60 -26.55
N ILE A 193 0.15 16.99 -25.71
CA ILE A 193 -0.08 16.42 -24.38
C ILE A 193 -0.29 14.91 -24.48
N ALA A 194 -1.15 14.44 -25.39
CA ALA A 194 -1.40 13.01 -25.59
C ALA A 194 -0.11 12.26 -25.99
N LYS A 195 0.66 12.81 -26.93
CA LYS A 195 1.96 12.28 -27.36
C LYS A 195 2.95 12.23 -26.18
N SER A 196 3.03 13.29 -25.38
CA SER A 196 3.90 13.36 -24.20
C SER A 196 3.51 12.33 -23.15
N VAL A 197 2.23 12.17 -22.85
CA VAL A 197 1.74 11.13 -21.92
C VAL A 197 2.09 9.73 -22.45
N LEU A 198 1.92 9.47 -23.74
CA LEU A 198 2.27 8.19 -24.33
C LEU A 198 3.78 7.91 -24.22
N ILE A 199 4.63 8.92 -24.42
CA ILE A 199 6.09 8.79 -24.30
C ILE A 199 6.50 8.57 -22.84
N PHE A 200 6.05 9.42 -21.92
CA PHE A 200 6.55 9.42 -20.55
C PHE A 200 5.86 8.42 -19.63
N LEU A 201 4.60 8.07 -19.89
CA LEU A 201 3.87 7.07 -19.11
C LEU A 201 3.62 5.79 -19.91
N GLY A 202 3.19 5.90 -21.16
CA GLY A 202 2.83 4.74 -21.98
C GLY A 202 4.01 3.79 -22.27
N ILE A 203 5.16 4.33 -22.70
CA ILE A 203 6.35 3.52 -22.98
C ILE A 203 6.86 2.82 -21.71
N PRO A 204 7.08 3.52 -20.57
CA PRO A 204 7.47 2.85 -19.32
C PRO A 204 6.44 1.83 -18.81
N LEU A 205 5.14 2.09 -18.98
CA LEU A 205 4.09 1.14 -18.59
C LEU A 205 4.16 -0.14 -19.41
N LEU A 206 4.27 -0.01 -20.74
CA LEU A 206 4.42 -1.16 -21.63
C LEU A 206 5.70 -1.93 -21.33
N ALA A 207 6.82 -1.23 -21.13
CA ALA A 207 8.08 -1.85 -20.77
C ALA A 207 8.00 -2.60 -19.43
N GLY A 208 7.39 -1.98 -18.41
CA GLY A 208 7.16 -2.60 -17.10
C GLY A 208 6.28 -3.85 -17.19
N PHE A 209 5.17 -3.77 -17.94
CA PHE A 209 4.28 -4.89 -18.19
C PHE A 209 4.98 -6.04 -18.92
N LEU A 210 5.67 -5.77 -20.03
CA LEU A 210 6.38 -6.80 -20.80
C LEU A 210 7.51 -7.44 -19.98
N THR A 211 8.26 -6.63 -19.24
CA THR A 211 9.34 -7.13 -18.37
C THR A 211 8.81 -8.06 -17.30
N ARG A 212 7.68 -7.71 -16.67
CA ARG A 212 7.03 -8.58 -15.68
C ARG A 212 6.52 -9.86 -16.33
N ARG A 213 5.76 -9.73 -17.43
CA ARG A 213 5.15 -10.84 -18.16
C ARG A 213 6.17 -11.88 -18.61
N TRP A 214 7.30 -11.43 -19.15
CA TRP A 214 8.37 -12.32 -19.62
C TRP A 214 9.26 -12.79 -18.48
N GLY A 215 9.57 -11.94 -17.51
CA GLY A 215 10.37 -12.28 -16.33
C GLY A 215 9.73 -13.38 -15.48
N GLU A 216 8.44 -13.25 -15.18
CA GLU A 216 7.68 -14.25 -14.42
C GLU A 216 7.53 -15.56 -15.20
N ARG A 217 7.30 -15.51 -16.52
CA ARG A 217 7.24 -16.71 -17.37
C ARG A 217 8.58 -17.44 -17.45
N ALA A 218 9.69 -16.72 -17.53
CA ALA A 218 10.99 -17.32 -17.77
C ALA A 218 11.67 -17.82 -16.48
N LYS A 219 11.48 -17.14 -15.35
CA LYS A 219 12.21 -17.41 -14.09
C LYS A 219 11.33 -17.55 -12.85
N GLY A 220 10.01 -17.47 -13.02
CA GLY A 220 9.06 -17.56 -11.91
C GLY A 220 8.91 -16.26 -11.11
N ARG A 221 7.78 -16.17 -10.41
CA ARG A 221 7.39 -15.00 -9.61
C ARG A 221 8.38 -14.71 -8.47
N GLN A 222 8.83 -15.75 -7.78
CA GLN A 222 9.74 -15.60 -6.65
C GLN A 222 11.05 -14.92 -7.05
N TRP A 223 11.64 -15.28 -8.20
CA TRP A 223 12.84 -14.62 -8.71
C TRP A 223 12.57 -13.15 -9.07
N TYR A 224 11.44 -12.87 -9.71
CA TYR A 224 11.06 -11.51 -10.10
C TYR A 224 10.97 -10.59 -8.87
N GLU A 225 10.26 -11.03 -7.83
CA GLU A 225 10.02 -10.23 -6.64
C GLU A 225 11.23 -10.16 -5.69
N SER A 226 11.99 -11.25 -5.52
CA SER A 226 13.10 -11.29 -4.55
C SER A 226 14.46 -10.82 -5.10
N ARG A 227 14.69 -10.89 -6.42
CA ARG A 227 16.01 -10.59 -7.02
C ARG A 227 15.93 -9.44 -8.03
N PHE A 228 14.96 -9.48 -8.94
CA PHE A 228 14.88 -8.50 -10.03
C PHE A 228 14.38 -7.14 -9.54
N LEU A 229 13.22 -7.10 -8.87
CA LEU A 229 12.61 -5.85 -8.37
C LEU A 229 13.54 -5.09 -7.39
N PRO A 230 14.21 -5.73 -6.41
CA PRO A 230 15.13 -5.02 -5.53
C PRO A 230 16.36 -4.43 -6.24
N LYS A 231 16.78 -5.04 -7.36
CA LYS A 231 17.91 -4.54 -8.17
C LYS A 231 17.54 -3.32 -9.02
N ILE A 232 16.34 -3.29 -9.60
CA ILE A 232 15.89 -2.16 -10.42
C ILE A 232 15.26 -1.03 -9.58
N GLY A 233 14.73 -1.35 -8.40
CA GLY A 233 14.01 -0.40 -7.54
C GLY A 233 14.74 0.91 -7.27
N PRO A 234 16.03 0.89 -6.86
CA PRO A 234 16.79 2.12 -6.57
C PRO A 234 16.94 3.08 -7.77
N TRP A 235 16.86 2.58 -9.01
CA TRP A 235 16.93 3.43 -10.20
C TRP A 235 15.74 4.39 -10.31
N ALA A 236 14.58 4.05 -9.70
CA ALA A 236 13.47 4.98 -9.56
C ALA A 236 13.90 6.25 -8.83
N LEU A 237 14.55 6.06 -7.68
CA LEU A 237 15.03 7.15 -6.84
C LEU A 237 16.15 7.94 -7.53
N TYR A 238 17.12 7.25 -8.15
CA TYR A 238 18.22 7.93 -8.84
C TYR A 238 17.74 8.79 -10.00
N GLY A 239 16.81 8.28 -10.82
CA GLY A 239 16.21 9.05 -11.90
C GLY A 239 15.42 10.27 -11.38
N LEU A 240 14.69 10.10 -10.27
CA LEU A 240 13.95 11.20 -9.63
C LEU A 240 14.90 12.29 -9.14
N LEU A 241 15.90 11.94 -8.32
CA LEU A 241 16.85 12.91 -7.78
C LEU A 241 17.65 13.61 -8.87
N PHE A 242 18.10 12.86 -9.89
CA PHE A 242 18.76 13.43 -11.06
C PHE A 242 17.86 14.45 -11.77
N THR A 243 16.61 14.09 -12.04
CA THR A 243 15.65 14.96 -12.70
C THR A 243 15.41 16.24 -11.89
N ILE A 244 15.25 16.13 -10.56
CA ILE A 244 15.09 17.28 -9.67
C ILE A 244 16.30 18.21 -9.74
N VAL A 245 17.53 17.69 -9.69
CA VAL A 245 18.73 18.53 -9.81
C VAL A 245 18.72 19.32 -11.12
N ILE A 246 18.45 18.65 -12.25
CA ILE A 246 18.43 19.29 -13.57
C ILE A 246 17.32 20.35 -13.66
N LEU A 247 16.12 20.03 -13.16
CA LEU A 247 14.99 20.97 -13.18
C LEU A 247 15.27 22.21 -12.35
N PHE A 248 15.78 22.06 -11.13
CA PHE A 248 16.11 23.20 -10.27
C PHE A 248 17.33 23.98 -10.77
N ALA A 249 18.25 23.35 -11.50
CA ALA A 249 19.32 24.06 -12.19
C ALA A 249 18.77 24.93 -13.34
N LEU A 250 17.74 24.47 -14.05
CA LEU A 250 17.10 25.23 -15.13
C LEU A 250 16.13 26.31 -14.64
N GLN A 251 15.41 26.03 -13.55
CA GLN A 251 14.35 26.90 -13.01
C GLN A 251 14.82 27.78 -11.85
N GLY A 252 16.08 27.65 -11.43
CA GLY A 252 16.58 28.27 -10.21
C GLY A 252 16.47 29.80 -10.18
N ASP A 253 16.74 30.45 -11.32
CA ASP A 253 16.59 31.91 -11.41
C ASP A 253 15.14 32.37 -11.20
N GLN A 254 14.16 31.64 -11.75
CA GLN A 254 12.75 31.97 -11.54
C GLN A 254 12.33 31.76 -10.08
N ILE A 255 12.77 30.67 -9.46
CA ILE A 255 12.47 30.34 -8.06
C ILE A 255 13.03 31.39 -7.11
N ILE A 256 14.27 31.84 -7.34
CA ILE A 256 14.98 32.78 -6.45
C ILE A 256 14.52 34.22 -6.68
N SER A 257 14.32 34.64 -7.94
CA SER A 257 13.96 36.02 -8.27
C SER A 257 12.48 36.34 -8.07
N ARG A 258 11.59 35.34 -8.07
CA ARG A 258 10.14 35.52 -7.95
C ARG A 258 9.51 34.67 -6.82
N PRO A 259 9.91 34.89 -5.55
CA PRO A 259 9.41 34.09 -4.43
C PRO A 259 7.90 34.26 -4.20
N LEU A 260 7.34 35.42 -4.55
CA LEU A 260 5.89 35.65 -4.45
C LEU A 260 5.10 34.76 -5.41
N ASP A 261 5.59 34.53 -6.63
CA ASP A 261 4.93 33.64 -7.59
C ASP A 261 4.93 32.20 -7.07
N VAL A 262 6.05 31.73 -6.51
CA VAL A 262 6.16 30.42 -5.86
C VAL A 262 5.15 30.28 -4.72
N ALA A 263 5.02 31.28 -3.85
CA ALA A 263 4.05 31.27 -2.75
C ALA A 263 2.60 31.25 -3.27
N ARG A 264 2.30 31.99 -4.35
CA ARG A 264 0.98 31.99 -4.98
C ARG A 264 0.62 30.65 -5.63
N ILE A 265 1.60 29.92 -6.15
CA ILE A 265 1.43 28.54 -6.64
C ILE A 265 1.24 27.56 -5.48
N ALA A 266 1.94 27.75 -4.36
CA ALA A 266 1.85 26.87 -3.20
C ALA A 266 0.45 26.89 -2.54
N LEU A 267 -0.22 28.04 -2.51
CA LEU A 267 -1.52 28.21 -1.87
C LEU A 267 -2.63 27.27 -2.42
N PRO A 268 -2.91 27.22 -3.74
CA PRO A 268 -3.88 26.27 -4.30
C PRO A 268 -3.46 24.81 -4.07
N LEU A 269 -2.17 24.47 -4.10
CA LEU A 269 -1.69 23.11 -3.81
C LEU A 269 -1.98 22.71 -2.36
N LEU A 270 -1.69 23.60 -1.40
CA LEU A 270 -2.00 23.38 0.02
C LEU A 270 -3.49 23.15 0.24
N ALA A 271 -4.32 24.01 -0.35
CA ALA A 271 -5.78 23.88 -0.28
C ALA A 271 -6.24 22.57 -0.91
N TYR A 272 -5.71 22.23 -2.08
CA TYR A 272 -6.01 20.99 -2.79
C TYR A 272 -5.72 19.75 -1.94
N PHE A 273 -4.51 19.63 -1.40
CA PHE A 273 -4.13 18.48 -0.58
C PHE A 273 -4.97 18.36 0.68
N ALA A 274 -5.21 19.47 1.38
CA ALA A 274 -6.03 19.47 2.59
C ALA A 274 -7.49 19.05 2.29
N ILE A 275 -8.09 19.59 1.23
CA ILE A 275 -9.48 19.30 0.87
C ILE A 275 -9.62 17.88 0.33
N MET A 276 -8.73 17.43 -0.57
CA MET A 276 -8.79 16.08 -1.14
C MET A 276 -8.55 15.01 -0.08
N TRP A 277 -7.52 15.18 0.75
CA TRP A 277 -7.26 14.25 1.84
C TRP A 277 -8.41 14.27 2.84
N GLY A 278 -8.84 15.44 3.30
CA GLY A 278 -9.92 15.58 4.28
C GLY A 278 -11.25 15.02 3.77
N GLY A 279 -11.61 15.33 2.53
CA GLY A 279 -12.81 14.82 1.85
C GLY A 279 -12.75 13.31 1.65
N GLY A 280 -11.61 12.77 1.21
CA GLY A 280 -11.40 11.32 1.09
C GLY A 280 -11.49 10.60 2.44
N TYR A 281 -10.96 11.22 3.50
CA TYR A 281 -10.99 10.67 4.84
C TYR A 281 -12.41 10.67 5.43
N VAL A 282 -13.15 11.77 5.29
CA VAL A 282 -14.56 11.86 5.70
C VAL A 282 -15.41 10.87 4.91
N LEU A 283 -15.23 10.79 3.59
CA LEU A 283 -15.98 9.86 2.75
C LEU A 283 -15.70 8.41 3.15
N GLY A 284 -14.45 8.03 3.36
CA GLY A 284 -14.09 6.68 3.79
C GLY A 284 -14.69 6.32 5.16
N ALA A 285 -14.68 7.28 6.09
CA ALA A 285 -15.32 7.12 7.40
C ALA A 285 -16.84 6.94 7.28
N VAL A 286 -17.52 7.76 6.48
CA VAL A 286 -18.98 7.68 6.24
C VAL A 286 -19.37 6.36 5.55
N LEU A 287 -18.53 5.87 4.64
CA LEU A 287 -18.75 4.59 3.96
C LEU A 287 -18.46 3.37 4.85
N GLY A 288 -17.89 3.58 6.04
CA GLY A 288 -17.56 2.54 7.01
C GLY A 288 -16.39 1.65 6.58
N LEU A 289 -15.41 2.20 5.86
CA LEU A 289 -14.29 1.42 5.30
C LEU A 289 -13.27 0.95 6.34
N GLY A 290 -13.37 1.43 7.59
CA GLY A 290 -12.33 1.25 8.61
C GLY A 290 -11.13 2.18 8.40
N TYR A 291 -10.26 2.27 9.41
CA TYR A 291 -9.14 3.21 9.41
C TYR A 291 -8.18 2.98 8.23
N GLU A 292 -7.77 1.73 8.02
CA GLU A 292 -6.69 1.39 7.08
C GLU A 292 -7.07 1.75 5.65
N ARG A 293 -8.26 1.33 5.20
CA ARG A 293 -8.78 1.65 3.85
C ARG A 293 -9.19 3.10 3.70
N THR A 294 -9.71 3.74 4.74
CA THR A 294 -10.00 5.19 4.72
C THR A 294 -8.72 5.99 4.52
N THR A 295 -7.66 5.63 5.21
CA THR A 295 -6.33 6.22 5.08
C THR A 295 -5.79 6.02 3.66
N THR A 296 -5.89 4.80 3.14
CA THR A 296 -5.49 4.48 1.75
C THR A 296 -6.26 5.32 0.72
N LEU A 297 -7.58 5.41 0.86
CA LEU A 297 -8.44 6.20 -0.01
C LEU A 297 -8.03 7.69 0.03
N ALA A 298 -7.85 8.24 1.22
CA ALA A 298 -7.50 9.66 1.41
C ALA A 298 -6.15 10.01 0.80
N PHE A 299 -5.10 9.21 1.03
CA PHE A 299 -3.79 9.47 0.44
C PHE A 299 -3.76 9.28 -1.07
N THR A 300 -4.49 8.29 -1.59
CA THR A 300 -4.62 8.09 -3.03
C THR A 300 -5.38 9.25 -3.69
N ALA A 301 -6.43 9.75 -3.04
CA ALA A 301 -7.21 10.88 -3.51
C ALA A 301 -6.42 12.21 -3.43
N ALA A 302 -5.55 12.38 -2.45
CA ALA A 302 -4.78 13.62 -2.29
C ALA A 302 -3.53 13.69 -3.18
N GLY A 303 -2.81 12.57 -3.36
CA GLY A 303 -1.52 12.57 -4.03
C GLY A 303 -1.62 12.89 -5.53
N ASN A 304 -0.62 13.62 -6.02
CA ASN A 304 -0.43 13.88 -7.45
C ASN A 304 0.83 13.17 -7.98
N ASN A 305 0.96 13.13 -9.30
CA ASN A 305 2.16 12.66 -9.99
C ASN A 305 2.84 13.85 -10.67
N PHE A 306 3.65 14.56 -9.89
CA PHE A 306 4.34 15.76 -10.34
C PHE A 306 5.33 15.47 -11.44
N GLU A 307 5.94 14.30 -11.40
CA GLU A 307 6.85 13.78 -12.39
C GLU A 307 6.24 13.81 -13.79
N LEU A 308 5.06 13.20 -13.96
CA LEU A 308 4.34 13.22 -15.23
C LEU A 308 3.86 14.62 -15.58
N ALA A 309 3.38 15.39 -14.60
CA ALA A 309 2.91 16.74 -14.84
C ALA A 309 4.03 17.65 -15.39
N ILE A 310 5.22 17.57 -14.79
CA ILE A 310 6.43 18.26 -15.26
C ILE A 310 6.81 17.75 -16.64
N ALA A 311 6.83 16.43 -16.86
CA ALA A 311 7.15 15.84 -18.16
C ALA A 311 6.26 16.38 -19.28
N VAL A 312 4.94 16.40 -19.05
CA VAL A 312 3.96 16.93 -19.99
C VAL A 312 4.10 18.44 -20.16
N ALA A 313 4.29 19.19 -19.07
CA ALA A 313 4.46 20.63 -19.12
C ALA A 313 5.71 21.02 -19.93
N ILE A 314 6.84 20.35 -19.69
CA ILE A 314 8.08 20.58 -20.44
C ILE A 314 7.90 20.20 -21.89
N ALA A 315 7.32 19.04 -22.17
CA ALA A 315 7.17 18.59 -23.54
C ALA A 315 6.14 19.37 -24.36
N THR A 316 5.23 20.08 -23.69
CA THR A 316 4.20 20.90 -24.36
C THR A 316 4.56 22.38 -24.42
N TYR A 317 5.20 22.91 -23.37
CA TYR A 317 5.42 24.35 -23.19
C TYR A 317 6.90 24.74 -23.04
N GLY A 318 7.81 23.76 -22.93
CA GLY A 318 9.25 23.97 -22.77
C GLY A 318 9.72 23.92 -21.31
N ALA A 319 11.02 23.60 -21.13
CA ALA A 319 11.64 23.39 -19.83
C ALA A 319 11.63 24.64 -18.94
N ALA A 320 11.75 25.84 -19.53
CA ALA A 320 11.77 27.13 -18.85
C ALA A 320 10.37 27.76 -18.64
N SER A 321 9.30 27.07 -19.03
CA SER A 321 7.94 27.61 -18.96
C SER A 321 7.41 27.76 -17.53
N GLY A 322 6.44 28.65 -17.33
CA GLY A 322 5.74 28.78 -16.06
C GLY A 322 4.92 27.53 -15.70
N GLN A 323 4.43 26.80 -16.69
CA GLN A 323 3.74 25.53 -16.53
C GLN A 323 4.66 24.49 -15.89
N ALA A 324 5.91 24.40 -16.37
CA ALA A 324 6.93 23.52 -15.79
C ALA A 324 7.30 23.97 -14.37
N LEU A 325 7.45 25.28 -14.13
CA LEU A 325 7.72 25.82 -12.79
C LEU A 325 6.62 25.43 -11.79
N ALA A 326 5.34 25.53 -12.16
CA ALA A 326 4.24 25.11 -11.29
C ALA A 326 4.30 23.63 -10.93
N GLY A 327 4.74 22.77 -11.86
CA GLY A 327 5.02 21.36 -11.58
C GLY A 327 6.19 21.17 -10.62
N VAL A 328 7.27 21.93 -10.77
CA VAL A 328 8.48 21.88 -9.92
C VAL A 328 8.21 22.35 -8.49
N VAL A 329 7.34 23.36 -8.30
CA VAL A 329 6.89 23.80 -6.96
C VAL A 329 6.07 22.72 -6.26
N GLY A 330 5.46 21.83 -7.02
CA GLY A 330 4.69 20.70 -6.52
C GLY A 330 5.36 19.87 -5.42
N PRO A 331 6.47 19.16 -5.71
CA PRO A 331 7.20 18.37 -4.72
C PRO A 331 7.68 19.16 -3.50
N LEU A 332 7.98 20.47 -3.67
CA LEU A 332 8.38 21.35 -2.57
C LEU A 332 7.25 21.49 -1.52
N ILE A 333 5.99 21.45 -1.97
CA ILE A 333 4.80 21.59 -1.12
C ILE A 333 4.22 20.23 -0.73
N GLU A 334 4.11 19.29 -1.67
CA GLU A 334 3.47 17.98 -1.43
C GLU A 334 4.16 17.20 -0.32
N VAL A 335 5.49 17.06 -0.39
CA VAL A 335 6.26 16.24 0.55
C VAL A 335 6.03 16.67 2.01
N PRO A 336 6.23 17.93 2.42
CA PRO A 336 5.98 18.33 3.81
C PRO A 336 4.50 18.21 4.21
N VAL A 337 3.58 18.50 3.29
CA VAL A 337 2.13 18.44 3.58
C VAL A 337 1.66 17.00 3.78
N LEU A 338 2.05 16.07 2.89
CA LEU A 338 1.67 14.68 3.02
C LEU A 338 2.31 14.03 4.25
N VAL A 339 3.55 14.40 4.61
CA VAL A 339 4.15 14.01 5.91
C VAL A 339 3.30 14.52 7.08
N ALA A 340 2.88 15.78 7.06
CA ALA A 340 2.01 16.33 8.11
C ALA A 340 0.67 15.55 8.18
N LEU A 341 0.06 15.26 7.04
CA LEU A 341 -1.18 14.49 6.95
C LEU A 341 -1.03 13.04 7.40
N VAL A 342 0.17 12.44 7.30
CA VAL A 342 0.46 11.13 7.91
C VAL A 342 0.31 11.22 9.43
N TYR A 343 0.91 12.22 10.06
CA TYR A 343 0.77 12.41 11.51
C TYR A 343 -0.68 12.70 11.91
N VAL A 344 -1.41 13.48 11.10
CA VAL A 344 -2.85 13.72 11.32
C VAL A 344 -3.64 12.40 11.21
N SER A 345 -3.36 11.57 10.21
CA SER A 345 -3.98 10.24 10.04
C SER A 345 -3.74 9.37 11.27
N LEU A 346 -2.49 9.26 11.72
CA LEU A 346 -2.11 8.50 12.90
C LEU A 346 -2.78 9.01 14.17
N ALA A 347 -2.97 10.33 14.31
CA ALA A 347 -3.73 10.90 15.42
C ALA A 347 -5.21 10.54 15.35
N LEU A 348 -5.81 10.58 14.16
CA LEU A 348 -7.21 10.21 13.93
C LEU A 348 -7.48 8.71 14.08
N ARG A 349 -6.46 7.85 13.95
CA ARG A 349 -6.57 6.40 14.18
C ARG A 349 -7.24 6.06 15.50
N ARG A 350 -6.99 6.84 16.55
CA ARG A 350 -7.58 6.64 17.88
C ARG A 350 -9.12 6.76 17.89
N ARG A 351 -9.71 7.43 16.89
CA ARG A 351 -11.17 7.60 16.75
C ARG A 351 -11.85 6.45 15.99
N PHE A 352 -11.09 5.58 15.33
CA PHE A 352 -11.61 4.39 14.63
C PHE A 352 -11.60 3.13 15.50
N VAL A 353 -11.19 3.25 16.78
CA VAL A 353 -11.24 2.14 17.73
C VAL A 353 -12.71 1.75 17.93
N GLN A 354 -13.07 0.57 17.45
CA GLN A 354 -14.36 -0.04 17.77
C GLN A 354 -14.48 -0.26 19.28
N PRO A 355 -15.70 -0.26 19.85
CA PRO A 355 -15.88 -0.62 21.24
C PRO A 355 -15.26 -1.99 21.46
N THR A 356 -14.32 -2.09 22.39
CA THR A 356 -13.95 -3.37 22.99
C THR A 356 -15.28 -4.03 23.39
N GLN A 357 -15.58 -5.21 22.83
CA GLN A 357 -16.67 -6.03 23.33
C GLN A 357 -16.51 -6.07 24.86
N PRO A 358 -17.50 -5.61 25.65
CA PRO A 358 -17.37 -5.67 27.10
C PRO A 358 -17.18 -7.14 27.46
N ASP A 359 -16.20 -7.41 28.33
CA ASP A 359 -15.96 -8.74 28.89
C ASP A 359 -17.30 -9.43 29.15
N SER A 360 -17.58 -10.47 28.38
CA SER A 360 -18.68 -11.37 28.72
C SER A 360 -18.31 -11.98 30.06
N SER A 361 -18.92 -11.44 31.13
CA SER A 361 -18.88 -12.02 32.45
C SER A 361 -19.17 -13.53 32.35
N PRO A 362 -18.46 -14.40 33.09
CA PRO A 362 -18.65 -15.85 33.03
C PRO A 362 -20.06 -16.35 33.43
N ALA A 363 -21.00 -15.47 33.77
CA ALA A 363 -22.31 -15.81 34.31
C ALA A 363 -23.42 -16.03 33.26
N GLU A 364 -23.31 -15.53 32.03
CA GLU A 364 -24.38 -15.65 31.02
C GLU A 364 -24.28 -16.88 30.10
N SER A 365 -23.12 -17.55 30.07
CA SER A 365 -22.91 -18.74 29.23
C SER A 365 -23.60 -20.01 29.75
N ALA A 366 -24.09 -20.01 30.98
CA ALA A 366 -24.70 -21.19 31.61
C ALA A 366 -26.18 -21.38 31.25
N THR A 367 -26.88 -20.35 30.77
CA THR A 367 -28.34 -20.44 30.55
C THR A 367 -28.71 -20.83 29.11
N TYR A 368 -27.80 -20.65 28.14
CA TYR A 368 -28.07 -20.96 26.74
C TYR A 368 -28.01 -22.47 26.42
N VAL A 369 -27.32 -23.26 27.25
CA VAL A 369 -27.12 -24.71 27.02
C VAL A 369 -28.30 -25.56 27.50
N GLN A 370 -29.12 -25.07 28.42
CA GLN A 370 -30.15 -25.92 29.05
C GLN A 370 -31.44 -26.07 28.21
N HIS A 371 -31.73 -25.15 27.28
CA HIS A 371 -33.06 -25.11 26.65
C HIS A 371 -33.19 -25.88 25.33
N GLN A 372 -32.10 -26.44 24.78
CA GLN A 372 -32.11 -27.09 23.46
C GLN A 372 -32.11 -28.63 23.52
N ILE A 373 -32.17 -29.24 24.71
CA ILE A 373 -32.07 -30.70 24.89
C ILE A 373 -33.45 -31.41 24.92
N LEU A 374 -34.58 -30.68 24.94
CA LEU A 374 -35.91 -31.29 25.22
C LEU A 374 -37.03 -30.93 24.22
N THR A 375 -36.81 -31.11 22.91
CA THR A 375 -37.94 -31.23 21.95
C THR A 375 -37.60 -32.18 20.80
N PRO A 376 -38.38 -33.26 20.56
CA PRO A 376 -38.15 -34.17 19.44
C PRO A 376 -38.90 -33.70 18.20
N HIS A 377 -38.17 -33.38 17.11
CA HIS A 377 -38.78 -33.25 15.78
C HIS A 377 -38.42 -34.43 14.87
N ARG A 378 -39.46 -34.96 14.25
CA ARG A 378 -39.51 -36.12 13.37
C ARG A 378 -38.54 -36.04 12.18
N SER A 379 -38.05 -37.24 11.85
CA SER A 379 -37.25 -37.67 10.70
C SER A 379 -37.65 -37.09 9.34
N ALA A 380 -36.68 -36.48 8.67
CA ALA A 380 -36.52 -36.55 7.22
C ALA A 380 -35.20 -37.27 6.93
N SER A 381 -35.23 -38.25 6.02
CA SER A 381 -34.18 -39.24 5.79
C SER A 381 -32.90 -38.63 5.20
N ILE A 382 -31.80 -38.76 5.94
CA ILE A 382 -30.43 -38.42 5.51
C ILE A 382 -29.89 -39.55 4.63
N SER A 383 -30.38 -39.68 3.39
CA SER A 383 -29.74 -40.59 2.41
C SER A 383 -29.45 -39.96 1.05
N GLU A 384 -29.54 -38.63 0.92
CA GLU A 384 -29.29 -37.93 -0.35
C GLU A 384 -28.01 -37.08 -0.41
N TRP A 385 -27.12 -37.17 0.58
CA TRP A 385 -25.88 -36.35 0.63
C TRP A 385 -24.58 -37.13 0.87
N LEU A 386 -24.56 -38.44 0.58
CA LEU A 386 -23.36 -39.24 0.78
C LEU A 386 -22.74 -39.67 -0.56
N THR A 387 -21.73 -38.92 -1.02
CA THR A 387 -20.48 -39.54 -1.49
C THR A 387 -19.28 -38.64 -1.17
N PRO A 388 -18.18 -39.18 -0.60
CA PRO A 388 -17.11 -38.41 0.04
C PRO A 388 -15.85 -38.26 -0.84
N MET A 389 -15.22 -37.09 -0.78
CA MET A 389 -13.77 -36.98 -0.90
C MET A 389 -13.26 -36.53 0.46
N ALA A 390 -12.70 -37.45 1.24
CA ALA A 390 -12.07 -37.13 2.51
C ALA A 390 -10.75 -36.38 2.23
N SER A 391 -10.83 -35.07 2.02
CA SER A 391 -9.66 -34.20 2.07
C SER A 391 -9.13 -34.17 3.50
N ARG A 392 -7.81 -34.27 3.66
CA ARG A 392 -7.16 -34.10 4.96
C ARG A 392 -7.45 -32.69 5.47
N PRO A 393 -7.97 -32.52 6.70
CA PRO A 393 -8.18 -31.20 7.26
C PRO A 393 -6.84 -30.47 7.40
N SER A 394 -6.84 -29.17 7.17
CA SER A 394 -5.67 -28.30 7.14
C SER A 394 -5.76 -27.23 8.21
N VAL A 395 -4.69 -27.05 8.98
CA VAL A 395 -4.62 -26.12 10.11
C VAL A 395 -3.46 -25.14 9.91
N LEU A 396 -3.77 -23.84 9.99
CA LEU A 396 -2.79 -22.76 9.98
C LEU A 396 -2.67 -22.10 11.36
N PHE A 397 -1.49 -22.15 11.95
CA PHE A 397 -1.17 -21.41 13.18
C PHE A 397 -0.53 -20.05 12.87
N VAL A 398 -1.11 -18.97 13.40
CA VAL A 398 -0.69 -17.59 13.13
C VAL A 398 -0.32 -16.88 14.41
N CYS A 399 0.91 -16.37 14.50
CA CYS A 399 1.30 -15.42 15.55
C CYS A 399 2.03 -14.21 14.95
N VAL A 400 2.44 -13.21 15.74
CA VAL A 400 3.08 -12.02 15.16
C VAL A 400 4.38 -12.39 14.42
N HIS A 401 5.29 -13.08 15.09
CA HIS A 401 6.65 -13.28 14.57
C HIS A 401 6.90 -14.63 13.90
N ASN A 402 5.94 -15.56 13.92
CA ASN A 402 6.14 -16.95 13.49
C ASN A 402 7.43 -17.60 14.00
N ALA A 403 7.84 -17.24 15.22
CA ALA A 403 9.12 -17.67 15.80
C ALA A 403 8.97 -18.42 17.12
N GLY A 404 7.76 -18.44 17.71
CA GLY A 404 7.51 -19.04 19.03
C GLY A 404 6.21 -19.82 19.06
N ARG A 405 5.12 -19.19 19.52
CA ARG A 405 3.81 -19.83 19.74
C ARG A 405 3.33 -20.69 18.55
N SER A 406 3.26 -20.10 17.35
CA SER A 406 2.79 -20.80 16.15
C SER A 406 3.74 -21.92 15.70
N GLN A 407 5.05 -21.81 15.97
CA GLN A 407 6.03 -22.86 15.64
C GLN A 407 5.91 -24.03 16.62
N MET A 408 5.77 -23.76 17.91
CA MET A 408 5.51 -24.80 18.92
C MET A 408 4.19 -25.53 18.62
N ALA A 409 3.13 -24.79 18.30
CA ALA A 409 1.83 -25.38 17.96
C ALA A 409 1.89 -26.25 16.70
N ALA A 410 2.56 -25.78 15.64
CA ALA A 410 2.80 -26.57 14.44
C ALA A 410 3.64 -27.82 14.71
N GLY A 411 4.70 -27.70 15.53
CA GLY A 411 5.53 -28.83 15.95
C GLY A 411 4.72 -29.89 16.71
N PHE A 412 3.90 -29.48 17.67
CA PHE A 412 3.00 -30.40 18.39
C PHE A 412 1.99 -31.07 17.46
N LEU A 413 1.33 -30.30 16.59
CA LEU A 413 0.30 -30.85 15.72
C LEU A 413 0.90 -31.84 14.73
N ALA A 414 2.05 -31.52 14.13
CA ALA A 414 2.76 -32.43 13.24
C ALA A 414 3.19 -33.72 13.96
N HIS A 415 3.72 -33.60 15.19
CA HIS A 415 4.17 -34.75 15.97
C HIS A 415 3.01 -35.67 16.42
N LEU A 416 1.89 -35.09 16.86
CA LEU A 416 0.76 -35.85 17.45
C LEU A 416 -0.27 -36.31 16.41
N ALA A 417 -0.54 -35.51 15.38
CA ALA A 417 -1.48 -35.86 14.33
C ALA A 417 -0.84 -36.74 13.24
N GLY A 418 0.49 -36.66 13.06
CA GLY A 418 1.18 -37.25 11.91
C GLY A 418 0.59 -36.72 10.62
N ASP A 419 0.43 -37.59 9.62
CA ASP A 419 -0.10 -37.18 8.32
C ASP A 419 -1.64 -37.01 8.31
N ARG A 420 -2.34 -37.10 9.45
CA ARG A 420 -3.81 -37.00 9.48
C ARG A 420 -4.32 -35.58 9.25
N ILE A 421 -3.48 -34.58 9.53
CA ILE A 421 -3.81 -33.15 9.43
C ILE A 421 -2.68 -32.46 8.68
N GLU A 422 -3.00 -31.63 7.69
CA GLU A 422 -2.01 -30.77 7.05
C GLU A 422 -1.67 -29.60 7.97
N VAL A 423 -0.39 -29.42 8.32
CA VAL A 423 0.05 -28.43 9.31
C VAL A 423 0.82 -27.30 8.65
N ARG A 424 0.40 -26.06 8.90
CA ARG A 424 1.07 -24.84 8.44
C ARG A 424 1.25 -23.85 9.58
N SER A 425 2.26 -22.98 9.46
CA SER A 425 2.44 -21.85 10.37
C SER A 425 2.90 -20.61 9.60
N ALA A 426 2.44 -19.44 10.04
CA ALA A 426 2.83 -18.16 9.45
C ALA A 426 2.80 -17.03 10.49
N GLY A 427 3.26 -15.84 10.10
CA GLY A 427 3.22 -14.67 10.97
C GLY A 427 2.96 -13.37 10.25
N SER A 428 2.27 -12.45 10.94
CA SER A 428 1.92 -11.14 10.40
C SER A 428 3.14 -10.20 10.26
N ALA A 429 4.18 -10.44 11.06
CA ALA A 429 5.47 -9.77 11.00
C ALA A 429 6.60 -10.74 11.41
N PRO A 430 6.97 -11.70 10.53
CA PRO A 430 7.93 -12.76 10.84
C PRO A 430 9.26 -12.23 11.35
N ALA A 431 9.86 -12.91 12.33
CA ALA A 431 11.24 -12.65 12.75
C ALA A 431 12.25 -13.26 11.77
N ASP A 432 13.53 -12.93 11.92
CA ASP A 432 14.60 -13.48 11.08
C ASP A 432 14.90 -14.96 11.41
N THR A 433 14.74 -15.34 12.68
CA THR A 433 15.01 -16.68 13.19
C THR A 433 13.93 -17.14 14.18
N ILE A 434 13.88 -18.45 14.43
CA ILE A 434 13.05 -19.02 15.48
C ILE A 434 13.60 -18.62 16.85
N ASN A 435 12.71 -18.41 17.81
CA ASN A 435 13.07 -18.14 19.19
C ASN A 435 13.82 -19.36 19.78
N SER A 436 15.08 -19.16 20.15
CA SER A 436 15.93 -20.23 20.71
C SER A 436 15.32 -20.87 21.96
N ALA A 437 14.64 -20.10 22.81
CA ALA A 437 13.98 -20.65 23.99
C ALA A 437 12.78 -21.54 23.63
N ALA A 438 12.12 -21.31 22.48
CA ALA A 438 11.08 -22.20 21.98
C ALA A 438 11.67 -23.49 21.40
N VAL A 439 12.80 -23.41 20.70
CA VAL A 439 13.55 -24.59 20.22
C VAL A 439 13.97 -25.46 21.39
N GLU A 440 14.61 -24.87 22.40
CA GLU A 440 15.08 -25.56 23.60
C GLU A 440 13.91 -26.20 24.36
N ALA A 441 12.81 -25.47 24.57
CA ALA A 441 11.63 -25.99 25.26
C ALA A 441 10.96 -27.16 24.51
N MET A 442 10.93 -27.15 23.18
CA MET A 442 10.37 -28.27 22.39
C MET A 442 11.33 -29.48 22.36
N ALA A 443 12.64 -29.24 22.32
CA ALA A 443 13.64 -30.30 22.36
C ALA A 443 13.61 -31.11 23.67
N GLU A 444 13.31 -30.49 24.81
CA GLU A 444 13.14 -31.17 26.11
C GLU A 444 12.11 -32.31 26.08
N ILE A 445 11.11 -32.21 25.19
CA ILE A 445 10.04 -33.19 25.04
C ILE A 445 10.17 -34.02 23.75
N GLY A 446 11.32 -33.95 23.08
CA GLY A 446 11.65 -34.74 21.90
C GLY A 446 11.03 -34.24 20.59
N ILE A 447 10.62 -32.97 20.50
CA ILE A 447 10.12 -32.36 19.26
C ILE A 447 11.13 -31.34 18.76
N ASP A 448 11.75 -31.61 17.61
CA ASP A 448 12.67 -30.68 16.98
C ASP A 448 11.94 -29.70 16.04
N ILE A 449 12.16 -28.40 16.27
CA ILE A 449 11.64 -27.32 15.42
C ILE A 449 12.77 -26.42 14.88
N SER A 450 14.05 -26.77 15.07
CA SER A 450 15.18 -25.91 14.67
C SER A 450 15.29 -25.70 13.17
N ASP A 451 14.82 -26.67 12.38
CA ASP A 451 14.86 -26.64 10.91
C ASP A 451 13.73 -25.81 10.29
N GLN A 452 12.82 -25.29 11.10
CA GLN A 452 11.76 -24.42 10.61
C GLN A 452 12.31 -22.99 10.38
N SER A 453 11.59 -22.20 9.57
CA SER A 453 11.88 -20.77 9.39
C SER A 453 10.60 -19.96 9.51
N PRO A 454 10.66 -18.73 10.09
CA PRO A 454 9.51 -17.84 10.11
C PRO A 454 9.03 -17.49 8.69
N LYS A 455 7.73 -17.68 8.44
CA LYS A 455 7.07 -17.46 7.14
C LYS A 455 6.07 -16.32 7.23
N ILE A 456 5.99 -15.49 6.19
CA ILE A 456 5.01 -14.41 6.09
C ILE A 456 3.60 -14.98 5.92
N LEU A 457 2.65 -14.42 6.66
CA LEU A 457 1.22 -14.71 6.48
C LEU A 457 0.76 -14.21 5.12
N THR A 458 0.25 -15.11 4.29
CA THR A 458 -0.33 -14.79 2.99
C THR A 458 -1.83 -15.08 3.00
N ALA A 459 -2.60 -14.34 2.20
CA ALA A 459 -4.02 -14.58 1.98
C ALA A 459 -4.27 -16.03 1.54
N ASP A 460 -3.52 -16.52 0.54
CA ASP A 460 -3.60 -17.88 0.02
C ASP A 460 -3.42 -18.95 1.10
N ALA A 461 -2.52 -18.72 2.08
CA ALA A 461 -2.31 -19.66 3.17
C ALA A 461 -3.52 -19.77 4.10
N VAL A 462 -4.26 -18.67 4.27
CA VAL A 462 -5.48 -18.62 5.08
C VAL A 462 -6.66 -19.21 4.32
N GLU A 463 -6.85 -18.81 3.06
CA GLU A 463 -7.96 -19.26 2.20
C GLU A 463 -7.90 -20.76 1.94
N SER A 464 -6.69 -21.33 1.83
CA SER A 464 -6.48 -22.77 1.62
C SER A 464 -6.45 -23.59 2.92
N SER A 465 -6.87 -23.02 4.06
CA SER A 465 -6.91 -23.71 5.34
C SER A 465 -8.34 -23.91 5.83
N ASP A 466 -8.63 -25.08 6.39
CA ASP A 466 -9.94 -25.37 6.99
C ASP A 466 -10.08 -24.70 8.35
N VAL A 467 -8.98 -24.64 9.12
CA VAL A 467 -8.92 -24.01 10.45
C VAL A 467 -7.72 -23.07 10.56
N VAL A 468 -7.96 -21.86 11.08
CA VAL A 468 -6.95 -20.85 11.35
C VAL A 468 -6.97 -20.53 12.84
N ILE A 469 -5.83 -20.69 13.50
CA ILE A 469 -5.64 -20.41 14.92
C ILE A 469 -4.74 -19.17 15.07
N THR A 470 -5.31 -18.07 15.56
CA THR A 470 -4.59 -16.82 15.84
C THR A 470 -4.04 -16.82 17.26
N MET A 471 -2.85 -16.24 17.44
CA MET A 471 -2.15 -16.17 18.73
C MET A 471 -1.49 -14.80 18.90
N GLY A 472 -2.33 -13.77 19.05
CA GLY A 472 -1.91 -12.38 19.26
C GLY A 472 -1.52 -11.62 17.99
N CYS A 473 -1.93 -12.09 16.81
CA CYS A 473 -1.79 -11.33 15.55
C CYS A 473 -2.92 -10.30 15.32
N GLY A 474 -3.99 -10.32 16.13
CA GLY A 474 -5.12 -9.39 16.00
C GLY A 474 -5.77 -9.44 14.62
N ASP A 475 -6.20 -8.28 14.12
CA ASP A 475 -6.88 -8.12 12.83
C ASP A 475 -5.96 -8.30 11.60
N ALA A 476 -4.69 -8.65 11.80
CA ALA A 476 -3.74 -8.87 10.70
C ALA A 476 -4.03 -10.16 9.90
N CYS A 477 -4.91 -11.03 10.39
CA CYS A 477 -5.32 -12.24 9.70
C CYS A 477 -6.54 -11.93 8.80
N PRO A 478 -6.43 -12.08 7.46
CA PRO A 478 -7.58 -11.89 6.57
C PRO A 478 -8.66 -12.94 6.86
N VAL A 479 -9.94 -12.57 6.69
CA VAL A 479 -11.08 -13.45 6.97
C VAL A 479 -11.73 -13.89 5.66
N PHE A 480 -11.80 -15.21 5.44
CA PHE A 480 -12.38 -15.86 4.28
C PHE A 480 -13.62 -16.69 4.66
N PRO A 481 -14.71 -16.66 3.86
CA PRO A 481 -15.85 -17.54 4.04
C PRO A 481 -15.45 -19.02 3.94
N GLY A 482 -15.97 -19.87 4.84
CA GLY A 482 -15.69 -21.30 4.84
C GLY A 482 -14.49 -21.73 5.68
N VAL A 483 -13.67 -20.79 6.16
CA VAL A 483 -12.55 -21.05 7.07
C VAL A 483 -12.99 -20.87 8.52
N SER A 484 -12.62 -21.81 9.40
CA SER A 484 -12.92 -21.74 10.84
C SER A 484 -11.81 -20.99 11.59
N TYR A 485 -12.15 -19.87 12.25
CA TYR A 485 -11.17 -19.05 12.98
C TYR A 485 -11.30 -19.24 14.48
N ARG A 486 -10.17 -19.36 15.18
CA ARG A 486 -10.11 -19.42 16.65
C ARG A 486 -8.95 -18.58 17.15
N ASP A 487 -9.15 -17.90 18.28
CA ASP A 487 -8.09 -17.14 18.93
C ASP A 487 -7.64 -17.83 20.21
N TRP A 488 -6.33 -18.09 20.32
CA TRP A 488 -5.70 -18.61 21.53
C TRP A 488 -4.92 -17.48 22.21
N ALA A 489 -5.52 -16.97 23.28
CA ALA A 489 -4.87 -16.03 24.17
C ALA A 489 -3.70 -16.71 24.90
N LEU A 490 -2.48 -16.42 24.44
CA LEU A 490 -1.23 -17.01 24.94
C LEU A 490 -0.21 -15.89 25.21
N PRO A 491 0.56 -15.95 26.32
CA PRO A 491 1.60 -14.97 26.60
C PRO A 491 2.69 -14.92 25.50
N ASP A 492 3.35 -13.76 25.36
CA ASP A 492 4.44 -13.63 24.40
C ASP A 492 5.75 -14.24 24.92
N PRO A 493 6.38 -15.24 24.23
CA PRO A 493 7.67 -15.78 24.61
C PRO A 493 8.85 -14.93 24.08
N ALA A 494 8.61 -13.90 23.28
CA ALA A 494 9.66 -13.05 22.73
C ALA A 494 10.53 -12.42 23.84
N GLY A 495 11.85 -12.58 23.73
CA GLY A 495 12.82 -12.04 24.69
C GLY A 495 12.82 -12.70 26.08
N LYS A 496 12.06 -13.78 26.27
CA LYS A 496 12.02 -14.52 27.54
C LYS A 496 12.91 -15.77 27.49
N GLY A 497 13.46 -16.15 28.64
CA GLY A 497 14.21 -17.39 28.81
C GLY A 497 13.31 -18.62 28.89
N ILE A 498 13.91 -19.81 28.83
CA ILE A 498 13.21 -21.10 28.78
C ILE A 498 12.19 -21.31 29.89
N GLU A 499 12.48 -20.91 31.13
CA GLU A 499 11.58 -21.05 32.28
C GLU A 499 10.21 -20.41 32.05
N ALA A 500 10.16 -19.28 31.35
CA ALA A 500 8.92 -18.59 31.03
C ALA A 500 8.24 -19.13 29.76
N VAL A 501 8.95 -19.89 28.93
CA VAL A 501 8.44 -20.50 27.70
C VAL A 501 7.81 -21.87 27.96
N ARG A 502 8.33 -22.66 28.93
CA ARG A 502 7.76 -23.95 29.33
C ARG A 502 6.25 -23.92 29.60
N PRO A 503 5.69 -23.01 30.44
CA PRO A 503 4.25 -22.98 30.67
C PRO A 503 3.45 -22.64 29.40
N ILE A 504 4.01 -21.83 28.50
CA ILE A 504 3.37 -21.49 27.21
C ILE A 504 3.35 -22.73 26.31
N ARG A 505 4.47 -23.48 26.25
CA ARG A 505 4.57 -24.75 25.52
C ARG A 505 3.52 -25.75 26.01
N ASP A 506 3.37 -25.90 27.32
CA ASP A 506 2.49 -26.89 27.92
C ASP A 506 1.00 -26.54 27.71
N ASP A 507 0.63 -25.26 27.76
CA ASP A 507 -0.71 -24.78 27.37
C ASP A 507 -0.99 -25.03 25.89
N ILE A 508 -0.04 -24.73 25.00
CA ILE A 508 -0.16 -25.03 23.56
C ILE A 508 -0.37 -26.53 23.33
N LYS A 509 0.35 -27.40 24.05
CA LYS A 509 0.19 -28.86 23.93
C LYS A 509 -1.25 -29.29 24.22
N ALA A 510 -1.83 -28.82 25.33
CA ALA A 510 -3.19 -29.17 25.73
C ALA A 510 -4.21 -28.75 24.64
N ARG A 511 -4.11 -27.50 24.16
CA ARG A 511 -5.00 -26.99 23.11
C ARG A 511 -4.86 -27.72 21.77
N VAL A 512 -3.64 -28.15 21.41
CA VAL A 512 -3.40 -28.96 20.22
C VAL A 512 -4.01 -30.35 20.37
N GLN A 513 -3.96 -30.97 21.54
CA GLN A 513 -4.61 -32.27 21.78
C GLN A 513 -6.13 -32.18 21.64
N ASP A 514 -6.74 -31.13 22.17
CA ASP A 514 -8.19 -30.86 22.01
C ASP A 514 -8.54 -30.66 20.53
N LEU A 515 -7.72 -29.88 19.80
CA LEU A 515 -7.90 -29.64 18.37
C LEU A 515 -7.84 -30.94 17.55
N ILE A 516 -6.92 -31.86 17.88
CA ILE A 516 -6.83 -33.17 17.21
C ILE A 516 -8.08 -34.01 17.47
N GLY A 517 -8.58 -34.02 18.72
CA GLY A 517 -9.78 -34.76 19.09
C GLY A 517 -11.03 -34.27 18.36
N GLU A 518 -11.08 -32.98 18.02
CA GLU A 518 -12.17 -32.40 17.23
C GLU A 518 -12.05 -32.72 15.73
N LEU A 519 -10.85 -32.59 15.16
CA LEU A 519 -10.64 -32.72 13.71
C LEU A 519 -10.51 -34.16 13.22
N VAL A 520 -10.22 -35.11 14.11
CA VAL A 520 -10.08 -36.52 13.77
C VAL A 520 -11.05 -37.35 14.62
N PRO A 521 -12.23 -37.74 14.10
CA PRO A 521 -13.15 -38.59 14.84
C PRO A 521 -12.49 -39.92 15.19
N ALA A 522 -12.69 -40.38 16.44
CA ALA A 522 -12.15 -41.65 16.91
C ALA A 522 -12.70 -42.81 16.07
N SER A 523 -11.82 -43.70 15.58
CA SER A 523 -12.25 -44.95 14.97
C SER A 523 -13.11 -45.75 15.98
N PRO A 524 -14.26 -46.32 15.58
CA PRO A 524 -15.01 -47.18 16.47
C PRO A 524 -14.13 -48.38 16.87
N PRO A 525 -14.21 -48.86 18.13
CA PRO A 525 -13.42 -50.00 18.57
C PRO A 525 -13.71 -51.21 17.68
N GLN A 526 -12.65 -51.85 17.17
CA GLN A 526 -12.75 -53.12 16.46
C GLN A 526 -13.36 -54.15 17.41
N GLY A 527 -14.64 -54.45 17.21
CA GLY A 527 -15.33 -55.52 17.92
C GLY A 527 -14.64 -56.85 17.62
N SER A 528 -14.08 -57.45 18.66
CA SER A 528 -13.72 -58.87 18.68
C SER A 528 -14.98 -59.70 18.46
N HIS A 529 -15.11 -60.33 17.30
CA HIS A 529 -16.11 -61.39 17.11
C HIS A 529 -15.57 -62.72 17.68
N PRO A 530 -16.36 -63.46 18.47
CA PRO A 530 -16.04 -64.84 18.87
C PRO A 530 -16.17 -65.82 17.71
#